data_AF-A0A843JL93-F1
#
_entry.id   AF-A0A843JL93-F1
#
_cell.length_a   1.000
_cell.length_b   1.000
_cell.length_c   1.000
_cell.angle_alpha   90.00
_cell.angle_beta   90.00
_cell.angle_gamma   90.00
#
_symmetry.space_group_name_H-M   'P 1'
#
loop_
_entity.id
_entity.type
_entity.pdbx_description
1 polymer ?
#
loop_
_entity_poly.entity_id
_entity_poly.type
_entity_poly.pdbx_seq_one_letter_code
_entity_poly.pdbx_strand_id
1 'polypeptide(L)'
;MPPEISYYSKPTQELSPEELEQCSNLYSNHYGYYSADDPKGRAKTHIRMSSKFYKRSYVAPGYRVAMAKCNGDVIGQAFYIREKLEEGIFTWVLQLVVHTDYRRRGIASRLLHSIWGFSNDCAWGLATTNPCTIKALESTTLRHATLSEIRRNEKLVRKICARIPYIMNLEIDEKGSRAFTDFYVDSEEIKSEYLGRFGSDWLLGELKSGQEWVAFTFRDQPFDKDFIAELQKAVSYSEEILREAYGRMDMGNHPWAKHTGKELDFIFRELGDPNGQDILDAGCGQGRYAIELSARCKDSSILGIDFSEFNIDSARLKSEGMDNVTFQLKNLKDKIDGRYGLILCLYDVIGSLPEKDDNITILKNLYGCCAEGGHLVLSVMNMGLTVRNAKPENVGDINAHPEILYNLPSDDIMQSTGDIFDPELYAVDTVHNLVYRKEQFTDAEHLPAEYVIRDKRYTMAEIMGLVESVGFSIQLSRFVQAGRWETSLDEFDQRAKEILIIARR
;
A
#
# COMPACT_ATOMS: atom_id res chain seq x y z
N MET A 1 5.23 22.72 -14.73
CA MET A 1 4.89 21.53 -13.93
C MET A 1 6.00 20.51 -14.15
N PRO A 2 6.49 19.80 -13.13
CA PRO A 2 7.37 18.66 -13.37
C PRO A 2 6.64 17.64 -14.26
N PRO A 3 7.35 16.95 -15.18
CA PRO A 3 6.70 15.98 -16.04
C PRO A 3 6.11 14.85 -15.19
N GLU A 4 4.85 14.52 -15.44
CA GLU A 4 4.15 13.44 -14.75
C GLU A 4 4.71 12.09 -15.22
N ILE A 5 5.20 11.30 -14.26
CA ILE A 5 5.75 9.97 -14.53
C ILE A 5 4.67 8.95 -14.18
N SER A 6 4.23 8.18 -15.18
CA SER A 6 3.30 7.07 -15.01
C SER A 6 4.06 5.75 -14.90
N TYR A 7 3.48 4.78 -14.20
CA TYR A 7 4.10 3.47 -13.95
C TYR A 7 3.10 2.36 -14.27
N TYR A 8 3.58 1.29 -14.90
CA TYR A 8 2.73 0.23 -15.44
C TYR A 8 3.51 -1.09 -15.50
N SER A 9 2.80 -2.22 -15.43
CA SER A 9 3.41 -3.54 -15.61
C SER A 9 2.50 -4.46 -16.39
N LYS A 10 3.09 -5.27 -17.27
CA LYS A 10 2.35 -6.23 -18.09
C LYS A 10 3.16 -7.51 -18.37
N PRO A 11 2.49 -8.62 -18.74
CA PRO A 11 3.17 -9.76 -19.34
C PRO A 11 3.99 -9.33 -20.56
N THR A 12 5.21 -9.83 -20.68
CA THR A 12 6.10 -9.45 -21.81
C THR A 12 5.53 -9.86 -23.17
N GLN A 13 4.64 -10.85 -23.19
CA GLN A 13 3.92 -11.30 -24.38
C GLN A 13 2.93 -10.25 -24.93
N GLU A 14 2.56 -9.27 -24.11
CA GLU A 14 1.65 -8.17 -24.47
C GLU A 14 2.39 -6.89 -24.88
N LEU A 15 3.72 -6.90 -24.90
CA LEU A 15 4.50 -5.74 -25.34
C LEU A 15 4.30 -5.46 -26.82
N SER A 16 3.97 -4.21 -27.14
CA SER A 16 3.88 -3.78 -28.53
C SER A 16 5.28 -3.73 -29.18
N PRO A 17 5.38 -3.80 -30.52
CA PRO A 17 6.66 -3.59 -31.21
C PRO A 17 7.32 -2.26 -30.88
N GLU A 18 6.52 -1.21 -30.65
CA GLU A 18 7.00 0.11 -30.25
C GLU A 18 7.58 0.10 -28.83
N GLU A 19 6.91 -0.52 -27.87
CA GLU A 19 7.41 -0.64 -26.49
C GLU A 19 8.72 -1.44 -26.43
N LEU A 20 8.84 -2.50 -27.23
CA LEU A 20 10.10 -3.27 -27.35
C LEU A 20 11.24 -2.42 -27.92
N GLU A 21 10.94 -1.54 -28.89
CA GLU A 21 11.91 -0.63 -29.47
C GLU A 21 12.34 0.46 -28.46
N GLN A 22 11.39 1.03 -27.72
CA GLN A 22 11.69 1.96 -26.63
C GLN A 22 12.57 1.30 -25.55
N CYS A 23 12.26 0.06 -25.15
CA CYS A 23 13.07 -0.68 -24.16
C CYS A 23 14.49 -0.97 -24.66
N SER A 24 14.61 -1.34 -25.94
CA SER A 24 15.87 -1.54 -26.65
C SER A 24 16.71 -0.26 -26.67
N ASN A 25 16.10 0.87 -26.98
CA ASN A 25 16.74 2.18 -27.02
C ASN A 25 17.16 2.66 -25.62
N LEU A 26 16.29 2.51 -24.62
CA LEU A 26 16.60 2.85 -23.23
C LEU A 26 17.83 2.07 -22.75
N TYR A 27 17.86 0.76 -22.97
CA TYR A 27 19.01 -0.07 -22.61
C TYR A 27 20.27 0.35 -23.35
N SER A 28 20.21 0.41 -24.69
CA SER A 28 21.38 0.61 -25.54
C SER A 28 22.07 1.97 -25.32
N ASN A 29 21.32 2.96 -24.84
CA ASN A 29 21.84 4.32 -24.62
C ASN A 29 22.15 4.61 -23.14
N HIS A 30 21.46 3.96 -22.19
CA HIS A 30 21.53 4.33 -20.77
C HIS A 30 21.95 3.19 -19.83
N TYR A 31 22.22 1.97 -20.32
CA TYR A 31 22.65 0.88 -19.44
C TYR A 31 24.08 1.09 -18.93
N GLY A 32 25.06 1.10 -19.85
CA GLY A 32 26.47 1.21 -19.51
C GLY A 32 27.40 0.82 -20.66
N TYR A 33 28.67 0.64 -20.32
CA TYR A 33 29.76 0.37 -21.26
C TYR A 33 30.42 -0.98 -20.97
N TYR A 34 31.04 -1.58 -21.99
CA TYR A 34 31.86 -2.78 -21.79
C TYR A 34 33.13 -2.45 -21.00
N SER A 35 33.51 -3.35 -20.09
CA SER A 35 34.76 -3.23 -19.32
C SER A 35 36.00 -3.55 -20.18
N ALA A 36 37.19 -3.24 -19.64
CA ALA A 36 38.46 -3.54 -20.29
C ALA A 36 38.70 -5.05 -20.50
N ASP A 37 38.04 -5.88 -19.69
CA ASP A 37 38.20 -7.32 -19.71
C ASP A 37 37.29 -8.02 -20.73
N ASP A 38 36.50 -7.27 -21.51
CA ASP A 38 35.66 -7.84 -22.56
C ASP A 38 36.53 -8.59 -23.58
N PRO A 39 36.33 -9.91 -23.76
CA PRO A 39 37.21 -10.75 -24.60
C PRO A 39 37.14 -10.38 -26.09
N LYS A 40 36.16 -9.57 -26.50
CA LYS A 40 35.99 -9.08 -27.87
C LYS A 40 36.61 -7.69 -28.08
N GLY A 41 37.29 -7.14 -27.07
CA GLY A 41 38.01 -5.87 -27.16
C GLY A 41 37.09 -4.65 -27.30
N ARG A 42 35.85 -4.72 -26.82
CA ARG A 42 34.82 -3.66 -26.98
C ARG A 42 34.83 -2.62 -25.85
N ALA A 43 35.91 -2.55 -25.07
CA ALA A 43 36.04 -1.67 -23.92
C ALA A 43 35.58 -0.23 -24.23
N LYS A 44 34.84 0.37 -23.28
CA LYS A 44 34.29 1.74 -23.38
C LYS A 44 33.26 1.96 -24.50
N THR A 45 32.82 0.91 -25.19
CA THR A 45 31.68 1.00 -26.12
C THR A 45 30.38 0.67 -25.40
N HIS A 46 29.27 1.28 -25.85
CA HIS A 46 27.95 1.03 -25.25
C HIS A 46 27.56 -0.44 -25.36
N ILE A 47 27.04 -1.01 -24.27
CA ILE A 47 26.38 -2.30 -24.31
C ILE A 47 25.01 -2.11 -24.96
N ARG A 48 24.82 -2.74 -26.12
CA ARG A 48 23.59 -2.60 -26.91
C ARG A 48 22.81 -3.89 -26.97
N MET A 49 21.50 -3.78 -26.93
CA MET A 49 20.55 -4.88 -27.12
C MET A 49 19.50 -4.43 -28.11
N SER A 50 19.28 -5.20 -29.18
CA SER A 50 18.27 -4.88 -30.19
C SER A 50 16.87 -5.33 -29.74
N SER A 51 15.83 -4.70 -30.29
CA SER A 51 14.44 -5.13 -30.09
C SER A 51 14.20 -6.58 -30.52
N LYS A 52 14.90 -7.07 -31.57
CA LYS A 52 14.90 -8.49 -31.96
C LYS A 52 15.48 -9.39 -30.87
N PHE A 53 16.51 -8.94 -30.14
CA PHE A 53 17.07 -9.68 -29.01
C PHE A 53 16.08 -9.75 -27.84
N TYR A 54 15.43 -8.63 -27.49
CA TYR A 54 14.37 -8.60 -26.48
C TYR A 54 13.24 -9.56 -26.84
N LYS A 55 12.70 -9.47 -28.06
CA LYS A 55 11.63 -10.35 -28.53
C LYS A 55 11.98 -11.83 -28.44
N ARG A 56 13.25 -12.19 -28.64
CA ARG A 56 13.71 -13.58 -28.57
C ARG A 56 13.99 -14.07 -27.14
N SER A 57 14.45 -13.19 -26.26
CA SER A 57 15.10 -13.60 -24.99
C SER A 57 14.39 -13.09 -23.73
N TYR A 58 13.51 -12.09 -23.87
CA TYR A 58 12.77 -11.45 -22.78
C TYR A 58 11.25 -11.53 -22.95
N VAL A 59 10.76 -12.00 -24.10
CA VAL A 59 9.33 -12.25 -24.34
C VAL A 59 9.08 -13.75 -24.23
N ALA A 60 8.55 -14.17 -23.08
CA ALA A 60 8.27 -15.57 -22.77
C ALA A 60 7.10 -15.70 -21.79
N PRO A 61 6.41 -16.84 -21.74
CA PRO A 61 5.47 -17.13 -20.66
C PRO A 61 6.15 -17.00 -19.29
N GLY A 62 5.46 -16.44 -18.29
CA GLY A 62 6.02 -16.21 -16.96
C GLY A 62 6.90 -14.96 -16.82
N TYR A 63 7.27 -14.32 -17.94
CA TYR A 63 8.10 -13.11 -17.95
C TYR A 63 7.21 -11.86 -17.98
N ARG A 64 7.56 -10.89 -17.16
CA ARG A 64 6.85 -9.63 -16.98
C ARG A 64 7.82 -8.46 -17.05
N VAL A 65 7.27 -7.27 -17.25
CA VAL A 65 8.06 -6.03 -17.23
C VAL A 65 7.30 -4.95 -16.47
N ALA A 66 8.02 -4.28 -15.57
CA ALA A 66 7.59 -3.06 -14.89
C ALA A 66 8.26 -1.87 -15.59
N MET A 67 7.52 -0.81 -15.89
CA MET A 67 8.03 0.33 -16.65
C MET A 67 7.57 1.66 -16.05
N ALA A 68 8.39 2.68 -16.25
CA ALA A 68 8.08 4.08 -15.98
C ALA A 68 8.06 4.85 -17.30
N LYS A 69 7.00 5.61 -17.55
CA LYS A 69 6.81 6.44 -18.74
C LYS A 69 6.78 7.92 -18.37
N CYS A 70 7.36 8.76 -19.23
CA CYS A 70 7.26 10.21 -19.14
C CYS A 70 6.92 10.72 -20.54
N ASN A 71 5.78 11.40 -20.68
CA ASN A 71 5.27 11.87 -21.98
C ASN A 71 5.18 10.76 -23.06
N GLY A 72 4.90 9.51 -22.65
CA GLY A 72 4.80 8.35 -23.55
C GLY A 72 6.10 7.57 -23.76
N ASP A 73 7.26 8.14 -23.41
CA ASP A 73 8.56 7.47 -23.56
C ASP A 73 8.92 6.63 -22.33
N VAL A 74 9.40 5.41 -22.55
CA VAL A 74 9.94 4.56 -21.46
C VAL A 74 11.24 5.17 -20.92
N ILE A 75 11.19 5.66 -19.69
CA ILE A 75 12.34 6.23 -18.97
C ILE A 75 12.92 5.29 -17.89
N GLY A 76 12.22 4.20 -17.60
CA GLY A 76 12.67 3.15 -16.70
C GLY A 76 12.03 1.81 -17.05
N GLN A 77 12.78 0.73 -16.93
CA GLN A 77 12.28 -0.63 -17.15
C GLN A 77 12.93 -1.61 -16.17
N ALA A 78 12.15 -2.61 -15.74
CA ALA A 78 12.61 -3.77 -15.00
C ALA A 78 11.93 -5.03 -15.54
N PHE A 79 12.71 -5.90 -16.19
CA PHE A 79 12.22 -7.21 -16.64
C PHE A 79 12.41 -8.23 -15.52
N TYR A 80 11.40 -9.08 -15.31
CA TYR A 80 11.42 -10.06 -14.24
C TYR A 80 10.67 -11.33 -14.61
N ILE A 81 11.02 -12.43 -13.95
CA ILE A 81 10.30 -13.71 -13.98
C ILE A 81 9.53 -13.80 -12.66
N ARG A 82 8.26 -14.21 -12.75
CA ARG A 82 7.49 -14.61 -11.57
C ARG A 82 6.75 -15.91 -11.88
N GLU A 83 7.22 -17.00 -11.31
CA GLU A 83 6.76 -18.35 -11.67
C GLU A 83 6.55 -19.22 -10.43
N LYS A 84 5.65 -20.20 -10.56
CA LYS A 84 5.33 -21.15 -9.49
C LYS A 84 6.23 -22.39 -9.56
N LEU A 85 6.84 -22.73 -8.43
CA LEU A 85 7.51 -23.99 -8.15
C LEU A 85 6.70 -24.79 -7.12
N GLU A 86 7.19 -25.99 -6.79
CA GLU A 86 6.64 -26.82 -5.72
C GLU A 86 6.75 -26.12 -4.35
N GLU A 87 7.85 -25.39 -4.14
CA GLU A 87 8.16 -24.67 -2.91
C GLU A 87 7.40 -23.34 -2.78
N GLY A 88 6.74 -22.88 -3.85
CA GLY A 88 6.04 -21.59 -3.90
C GLY A 88 6.38 -20.77 -5.14
N ILE A 89 5.90 -19.52 -5.19
CA ILE A 89 6.21 -18.58 -6.27
C ILE A 89 7.58 -17.98 -6.01
N PHE A 90 8.47 -17.94 -7.01
CA PHE A 90 9.70 -17.15 -6.91
C PHE A 90 9.62 -15.95 -7.85
N THR A 91 10.33 -14.88 -7.47
CA THR A 91 10.52 -13.70 -8.32
C THR A 91 11.99 -13.46 -8.58
N TRP A 92 12.35 -13.27 -9.85
CA TRP A 92 13.71 -13.01 -10.30
C TRP A 92 13.77 -11.77 -11.19
N VAL A 93 14.56 -10.76 -10.81
CA VAL A 93 14.80 -9.59 -11.68
C VAL A 93 15.91 -9.92 -12.67
N LEU A 94 15.56 -9.86 -13.97
CA LEU A 94 16.47 -10.14 -15.09
C LEU A 94 17.31 -8.93 -15.45
N GLN A 95 16.71 -7.74 -15.38
CA GLN A 95 17.32 -6.52 -15.88
C GLN A 95 16.63 -5.30 -15.28
N LEU A 96 17.41 -4.26 -14.97
CA LEU A 96 16.92 -2.95 -14.55
C LEU A 96 17.67 -1.85 -15.31
N VAL A 97 16.94 -0.91 -15.90
CA VAL A 97 17.51 0.28 -16.54
C VAL A 97 16.69 1.50 -16.18
N VAL A 98 17.36 2.59 -15.83
CA VAL A 98 16.74 3.93 -15.69
C VAL A 98 17.54 4.91 -16.50
N HIS A 99 16.82 5.71 -17.29
CA HIS A 99 17.37 6.78 -18.12
C HIS A 99 18.24 7.70 -17.26
N THR A 100 19.43 8.04 -17.76
CA THR A 100 20.47 8.77 -16.99
C THR A 100 19.95 10.06 -16.35
N ASP A 101 19.16 10.84 -17.09
CA ASP A 101 18.63 12.14 -16.64
C ASP A 101 17.52 12.02 -15.57
N TYR A 102 16.98 10.82 -15.39
CA TYR A 102 15.93 10.50 -14.43
C TYR A 102 16.43 9.64 -13.26
N ARG A 103 17.73 9.33 -13.20
CA ARG A 103 18.34 8.65 -12.05
C ARG A 103 18.26 9.52 -10.80
N ARG A 104 18.32 8.87 -9.62
CA ARG A 104 18.18 9.52 -8.29
C ARG A 104 16.82 10.20 -8.04
N ARG A 105 15.78 9.78 -8.77
CA ARG A 105 14.38 10.22 -8.57
C ARG A 105 13.46 9.10 -8.04
N GLY A 106 14.02 8.05 -7.46
CA GLY A 106 13.25 6.93 -6.89
C GLY A 106 12.65 5.93 -7.90
N ILE A 107 12.78 6.16 -9.22
CA ILE A 107 12.19 5.28 -10.27
C ILE A 107 12.63 3.82 -10.10
N ALA A 108 13.94 3.57 -9.97
CA ALA A 108 14.48 2.22 -9.81
C ALA A 108 13.88 1.51 -8.59
N SER A 109 13.90 2.19 -7.43
CA SER A 109 13.33 1.67 -6.19
C SER A 109 11.85 1.36 -6.33
N ARG A 110 11.06 2.25 -6.94
CA ARG A 110 9.62 2.03 -7.16
C ARG A 110 9.34 0.83 -8.06
N LEU A 111 10.10 0.65 -9.14
CA LEU A 111 9.98 -0.52 -10.00
C LEU A 111 10.34 -1.82 -9.24
N LEU A 112 11.47 -1.84 -8.53
CA LEU A 112 11.89 -3.01 -7.77
C LEU A 112 10.95 -3.35 -6.60
N HIS A 113 10.44 -2.35 -5.89
CA HIS A 113 9.44 -2.52 -4.82
C HIS A 113 8.16 -3.16 -5.37
N SER A 114 7.71 -2.76 -6.56
CA SER A 114 6.55 -3.41 -7.20
C SER A 114 6.79 -4.87 -7.63
N ILE A 115 8.06 -5.28 -7.77
CA ILE A 115 8.42 -6.63 -8.19
C ILE A 115 8.64 -7.54 -6.98
N TRP A 116 9.41 -7.09 -6.00
CA TRP A 116 9.75 -7.88 -4.80
C TRP A 116 8.83 -7.64 -3.61
N GLY A 117 7.90 -6.68 -3.68
CA GLY A 117 6.99 -6.33 -2.59
C GLY A 117 5.90 -7.37 -2.31
N PHE A 118 5.73 -8.39 -3.16
CA PHE A 118 4.79 -9.49 -2.89
C PHE A 118 5.35 -10.39 -1.80
N SER A 119 4.74 -10.31 -0.62
CA SER A 119 5.18 -11.04 0.57
C SER A 119 5.00 -12.57 0.49
N ASN A 120 4.19 -13.03 -0.45
CA ASN A 120 3.81 -14.45 -0.59
C ASN A 120 4.80 -15.30 -1.40
N ASP A 121 5.77 -14.68 -2.06
CA ASP A 121 6.79 -15.41 -2.80
C ASP A 121 7.75 -16.16 -1.83
N CYS A 122 8.25 -17.33 -2.23
CA CYS A 122 9.17 -18.13 -1.42
C CYS A 122 10.63 -17.67 -1.51
N ALA A 123 11.00 -17.01 -2.61
CA ALA A 123 12.34 -16.49 -2.85
C ALA A 123 12.31 -15.29 -3.82
N TRP A 124 13.16 -14.31 -3.53
CA TRP A 124 13.40 -13.15 -4.38
C TRP A 124 14.87 -13.10 -4.73
N GLY A 125 15.20 -12.95 -6.02
CA GLY A 125 16.60 -12.98 -6.44
C GLY A 125 16.90 -12.17 -7.67
N LEU A 126 18.20 -12.03 -7.92
CA LEU A 126 18.78 -11.43 -9.12
C LEU A 126 20.24 -11.87 -9.27
N ALA A 127 20.76 -11.66 -10.48
CA ALA A 127 22.20 -11.60 -10.73
C ALA A 127 22.57 -10.17 -11.11
N THR A 128 23.64 -9.62 -10.52
CA THR A 128 24.09 -8.26 -10.84
C THR A 128 25.56 -8.03 -10.47
N THR A 129 26.21 -7.08 -11.16
CA THR A 129 27.47 -6.47 -10.72
C THR A 129 27.26 -5.19 -9.90
N ASN A 130 26.01 -4.75 -9.72
CA ASN A 130 25.66 -3.50 -9.07
C ASN A 130 25.22 -3.74 -7.61
N PRO A 131 26.03 -3.34 -6.61
CA PRO A 131 25.70 -3.56 -5.20
C PRO A 131 24.43 -2.81 -4.76
N CYS A 132 24.09 -1.68 -5.40
CA CYS A 132 22.88 -0.91 -5.10
C CYS A 132 21.61 -1.74 -5.32
N THR A 133 21.59 -2.57 -6.37
CA THR A 133 20.43 -3.39 -6.72
C THR A 133 20.22 -4.51 -5.69
N ILE A 134 21.31 -5.01 -5.10
CA ILE A 134 21.24 -5.96 -3.99
C ILE A 134 20.72 -5.26 -2.73
N LYS A 135 21.20 -4.05 -2.41
CA LYS A 135 20.64 -3.28 -1.29
C LYS A 135 19.15 -2.96 -1.46
N ALA A 136 18.70 -2.72 -2.69
CA ALA A 136 17.26 -2.59 -2.97
C ALA A 136 16.49 -3.90 -2.74
N LEU A 137 17.07 -5.07 -3.09
CA LEU A 137 16.47 -6.37 -2.75
C LEU A 137 16.35 -6.50 -1.23
N GLU A 138 17.42 -6.18 -0.51
CA GLU A 138 17.44 -6.30 0.95
C GLU A 138 16.40 -5.39 1.62
N SER A 139 16.34 -4.12 1.21
CA SER A 139 15.39 -3.15 1.77
C SER A 139 13.94 -3.48 1.41
N THR A 140 13.67 -4.00 0.21
CA THR A 140 12.30 -4.35 -0.19
C THR A 140 11.79 -5.57 0.57
N THR A 141 12.66 -6.54 0.78
CA THR A 141 12.31 -7.82 1.42
C THR A 141 12.57 -7.85 2.93
N LEU A 142 13.09 -6.74 3.47
CA LEU A 142 13.51 -6.51 4.86
C LEU A 142 14.47 -7.59 5.39
N ARG A 143 15.36 -8.07 4.52
CA ARG A 143 16.24 -9.22 4.78
C ARG A 143 17.58 -9.02 4.11
N HIS A 144 18.67 -9.42 4.74
CA HIS A 144 19.98 -9.38 4.08
C HIS A 144 20.19 -10.56 3.11
N ALA A 145 20.81 -10.29 1.97
CA ALA A 145 21.24 -11.31 1.03
C ALA A 145 22.60 -11.85 1.49
N THR A 146 22.56 -12.88 2.33
CA THR A 146 23.77 -13.44 2.96
C THR A 146 24.15 -14.80 2.39
N LEU A 147 25.44 -15.13 2.41
CA LEU A 147 25.92 -16.43 1.98
C LEU A 147 25.36 -17.58 2.82
N SER A 148 25.16 -17.40 4.13
CA SER A 148 24.59 -18.43 4.99
C SER A 148 23.16 -18.80 4.58
N GLU A 149 22.34 -17.81 4.25
CA GLU A 149 20.95 -18.01 3.81
C GLU A 149 20.87 -18.63 2.42
N ILE A 150 21.75 -18.20 1.50
CA ILE A 150 21.89 -18.80 0.17
C ILE A 150 22.31 -20.27 0.26
N ARG A 151 23.26 -20.62 1.15
CA ARG A 151 23.70 -22.01 1.36
C ARG A 151 22.63 -22.86 2.04
N ARG A 152 21.90 -22.30 3.01
CA ARG A 152 20.74 -22.95 3.64
C ARG A 152 19.70 -23.35 2.60
N ASN A 153 19.51 -22.50 1.58
CA ASN A 153 18.54 -22.67 0.50
C ASN A 153 19.15 -23.13 -0.84
N GLU A 154 20.34 -23.73 -0.84
CA GLU A 154 21.12 -23.98 -2.06
C GLU A 154 20.37 -24.80 -3.13
N LYS A 155 19.55 -25.78 -2.71
CA LYS A 155 18.73 -26.59 -3.63
C LYS A 155 17.74 -25.72 -4.41
N LEU A 156 17.04 -24.82 -3.72
CA LEU A 156 16.07 -23.90 -4.33
C LEU A 156 16.79 -22.89 -5.23
N VAL A 157 17.91 -22.33 -4.76
CA VAL A 157 18.74 -21.40 -5.53
C VAL A 157 19.19 -22.04 -6.86
N ARG A 158 19.75 -23.25 -6.82
CA ARG A 158 20.15 -23.98 -8.04
C ARG A 158 18.98 -24.26 -8.96
N LYS A 159 17.80 -24.62 -8.42
CA LYS A 159 16.56 -24.87 -9.17
C LYS A 159 16.04 -23.61 -9.87
N ILE A 160 16.14 -22.45 -9.22
CA ILE A 160 15.77 -21.15 -9.81
C ILE A 160 16.80 -20.75 -10.86
N CYS A 161 18.09 -20.75 -10.53
CA CYS A 161 19.16 -20.35 -11.43
C CYS A 161 19.21 -21.19 -12.72
N ALA A 162 18.87 -22.48 -12.67
CA ALA A 162 18.77 -23.34 -13.85
C ALA A 162 17.67 -22.90 -14.84
N ARG A 163 16.71 -22.07 -14.42
CA ARG A 163 15.67 -21.47 -15.28
C ARG A 163 16.09 -20.12 -15.86
N ILE A 164 17.19 -19.53 -15.38
CA ILE A 164 17.63 -18.20 -15.80
C ILE A 164 18.54 -18.34 -17.02
N PRO A 165 18.13 -17.91 -18.23
CA PRO A 165 18.80 -18.30 -19.47
C PRO A 165 20.28 -17.90 -19.59
N TYR A 166 20.69 -16.83 -18.89
CA TYR A 166 22.04 -16.28 -18.96
C TYR A 166 22.97 -16.77 -17.84
N ILE A 167 22.47 -17.56 -16.88
CA ILE A 167 23.34 -18.15 -15.85
C ILE A 167 24.00 -19.40 -16.43
N MET A 168 25.32 -19.34 -16.65
CA MET A 168 26.07 -20.45 -17.26
C MET A 168 26.74 -21.36 -16.24
N ASN A 169 27.34 -20.80 -15.18
CA ASN A 169 27.99 -21.56 -14.12
C ASN A 169 27.77 -20.90 -12.76
N LEU A 170 26.95 -21.52 -11.91
CA LEU A 170 26.65 -21.05 -10.55
C LEU A 170 27.63 -21.63 -9.54
N GLU A 171 28.40 -20.75 -8.91
CA GLU A 171 29.36 -21.03 -7.85
C GLU A 171 28.83 -20.51 -6.51
N ILE A 172 28.55 -21.43 -5.59
CA ILE A 172 28.22 -21.13 -4.19
C ILE A 172 29.23 -21.89 -3.35
N ASP A 173 30.13 -21.16 -2.70
CA ASP A 173 31.20 -21.72 -1.88
C ASP A 173 31.44 -20.87 -0.62
N GLU A 174 32.50 -21.16 0.13
CA GLU A 174 32.87 -20.37 1.32
C GLU A 174 33.28 -18.93 0.99
N LYS A 175 33.62 -18.64 -0.28
CA LYS A 175 34.10 -17.33 -0.71
C LYS A 175 32.98 -16.45 -1.24
N GLY A 176 31.81 -17.00 -1.59
CA GLY A 176 30.69 -16.19 -2.05
C GLY A 176 29.64 -16.93 -2.87
N SER A 177 28.71 -16.15 -3.42
CA SER A 177 27.63 -16.59 -4.31
C SER A 177 27.68 -15.79 -5.60
N ARG A 178 28.03 -16.46 -6.70
CA ARG A 178 28.33 -15.82 -7.98
C ARG A 178 28.01 -16.74 -9.15
N ALA A 179 27.72 -16.16 -10.30
CA ALA A 179 27.55 -16.91 -11.53
C ALA A 179 28.37 -16.29 -12.66
N PHE A 180 28.94 -17.14 -13.51
CA PHE A 180 29.43 -16.70 -14.81
C PHE A 180 28.23 -16.45 -15.74
N THR A 181 28.15 -15.24 -16.30
CA THR A 181 27.07 -14.80 -17.18
C THR A 181 27.56 -14.29 -18.54
N ASP A 182 28.88 -14.37 -18.79
CA ASP A 182 29.56 -13.82 -19.97
C ASP A 182 29.25 -12.31 -20.19
N PHE A 183 29.03 -11.59 -19.09
CA PHE A 183 28.64 -10.19 -19.09
C PHE A 183 29.73 -9.28 -18.51
N TYR A 184 30.35 -8.48 -19.36
CA TYR A 184 31.53 -7.65 -19.04
C TYR A 184 31.16 -6.17 -18.97
N VAL A 185 30.52 -5.76 -17.87
CA VAL A 185 30.12 -4.36 -17.66
C VAL A 185 31.14 -3.58 -16.86
N ASP A 186 31.48 -2.38 -17.34
CA ASP A 186 32.28 -1.43 -16.58
C ASP A 186 31.47 -0.90 -15.41
N SER A 187 31.92 -1.26 -14.21
CA SER A 187 31.27 -0.97 -12.93
C SER A 187 32.29 -0.54 -11.87
N GLU A 188 33.54 -0.23 -12.26
CA GLU A 188 34.62 0.04 -11.32
C GLU A 188 34.37 1.27 -10.45
N GLU A 189 33.81 2.34 -11.03
CA GLU A 189 33.48 3.57 -10.29
C GLU A 189 32.40 3.30 -9.24
N ILE A 190 31.34 2.56 -9.60
CA ILE A 190 30.25 2.20 -8.66
C ILE A 190 30.77 1.25 -7.58
N LYS A 191 31.57 0.23 -7.97
CA LYS A 191 32.15 -0.74 -7.04
C LYS A 191 33.10 -0.06 -6.06
N SER A 192 33.95 0.84 -6.51
CA SER A 192 34.90 1.56 -5.64
C SER A 192 34.21 2.55 -4.70
N GLU A 193 33.20 3.29 -5.18
CA GLU A 193 32.38 4.16 -4.33
C GLU A 193 31.60 3.37 -3.26
N TYR A 194 31.00 2.23 -3.63
CA TYR A 194 30.17 1.43 -2.73
C TYR A 194 30.98 0.55 -1.76
N LEU A 195 32.01 -0.16 -2.23
CA LEU A 195 32.86 -0.96 -1.35
C LEU A 195 33.60 -0.08 -0.33
N GLY A 196 33.88 1.18 -0.67
CA GLY A 196 34.41 2.17 0.27
C GLY A 196 33.39 2.63 1.34
N ARG A 197 32.09 2.61 1.04
CA ARG A 197 31.01 3.03 1.96
C ARG A 197 30.51 1.91 2.88
N PHE A 198 30.48 0.67 2.41
CA PHE A 198 29.94 -0.48 3.13
C PHE A 198 31.02 -1.47 3.61
N GLY A 199 32.28 -1.29 3.18
CA GLY A 199 33.45 -1.96 3.76
C GLY A 199 33.30 -3.47 3.99
N SER A 200 33.49 -3.89 5.25
CA SER A 200 33.45 -5.28 5.73
C SER A 200 32.08 -5.97 5.65
N ASP A 201 31.02 -5.25 5.30
CA ASP A 201 29.63 -5.74 5.37
C ASP A 201 29.16 -6.37 4.04
N TRP A 202 30.08 -6.60 3.10
CA TRP A 202 29.78 -7.28 1.84
C TRP A 202 29.79 -8.81 2.02
N LEU A 203 28.64 -9.45 1.83
CA LEU A 203 28.43 -10.85 2.23
C LEU A 203 28.43 -11.86 1.07
N LEU A 204 28.67 -11.42 -0.17
CA LEU A 204 28.59 -12.28 -1.36
C LEU A 204 29.93 -12.56 -2.04
N GLY A 205 31.03 -12.05 -1.48
CA GLY A 205 32.38 -12.29 -1.98
C GLY A 205 32.82 -11.37 -3.13
N GLU A 206 34.01 -11.63 -3.67
CA GLU A 206 34.55 -10.88 -4.81
C GLU A 206 34.07 -11.44 -6.16
N LEU A 207 34.03 -10.57 -7.17
CA LEU A 207 33.72 -10.96 -8.55
C LEU A 207 34.99 -11.06 -9.40
N LYS A 208 35.05 -12.10 -10.22
CA LYS A 208 35.97 -12.15 -11.35
C LYS A 208 35.32 -11.54 -12.60
N SER A 209 36.13 -11.25 -13.60
CA SER A 209 35.63 -10.80 -14.90
C SER A 209 34.60 -11.77 -15.49
N GLY A 210 33.53 -11.20 -16.06
CA GLY A 210 32.40 -11.96 -16.63
C GLY A 210 31.47 -12.62 -15.60
N GLN A 211 31.68 -12.37 -14.30
CA GLN A 211 30.82 -12.86 -13.23
C GLN A 211 29.90 -11.77 -12.69
N GLU A 212 28.76 -12.22 -12.18
CA GLU A 212 27.80 -11.43 -11.43
C GLU A 212 27.53 -12.08 -10.07
N TRP A 213 27.22 -11.27 -9.06
CA TRP A 213 26.78 -11.79 -7.77
C TRP A 213 25.40 -12.38 -7.94
N VAL A 214 25.17 -13.55 -7.37
CA VAL A 214 23.84 -14.16 -7.30
C VAL A 214 23.32 -13.92 -5.89
N ALA A 215 22.35 -13.01 -5.77
CA ALA A 215 21.77 -12.61 -4.51
C ALA A 215 20.36 -13.14 -4.38
N PHE A 216 20.01 -13.59 -3.18
CA PHE A 216 18.67 -14.03 -2.82
C PHE A 216 18.31 -13.59 -1.40
N THR A 217 17.02 -13.34 -1.19
CA THR A 217 16.37 -13.38 0.12
C THR A 217 15.22 -14.39 0.06
N PHE A 218 14.84 -14.93 1.23
CA PHE A 218 13.89 -16.04 1.32
C PHE A 218 12.76 -15.74 2.29
N ARG A 219 11.57 -16.30 2.06
CA ARG A 219 10.42 -16.05 2.94
C ARG A 219 10.65 -16.57 4.36
N ASP A 220 11.30 -17.73 4.47
CA ASP A 220 11.56 -18.40 5.74
C ASP A 220 12.77 -17.83 6.51
N GLN A 221 13.48 -16.87 5.92
CA GLN A 221 14.58 -16.16 6.56
C GLN A 221 14.01 -15.12 7.55
N PRO A 222 14.61 -14.96 8.74
CA PRO A 222 14.21 -13.94 9.70
C PRO A 222 14.42 -12.52 9.16
N PHE A 223 13.57 -11.61 9.60
CA PHE A 223 13.70 -10.18 9.28
C PHE A 223 14.87 -9.54 10.00
N ASP A 224 15.45 -8.52 9.37
CA ASP A 224 16.42 -7.64 10.03
C ASP A 224 15.73 -6.38 10.56
N LYS A 225 16.02 -6.05 11.82
CA LYS A 225 15.46 -4.88 12.51
C LYS A 225 15.96 -3.57 11.92
N ASP A 226 17.12 -3.59 11.26
CA ASP A 226 17.68 -2.41 10.60
C ASP A 226 16.78 -1.89 9.46
N PHE A 227 15.85 -2.71 8.96
CA PHE A 227 14.90 -2.32 7.93
C PHE A 227 13.52 -1.87 8.46
N ILE A 228 13.29 -1.79 9.77
CA ILE A 228 11.99 -1.35 10.32
C ILE A 228 11.60 0.05 9.79
N ALA A 229 12.57 0.95 9.63
CA ALA A 229 12.33 2.27 9.05
C ALA A 229 11.89 2.20 7.57
N GLU A 230 12.37 1.22 6.81
CA GLU A 230 11.94 0.98 5.43
C GLU A 230 10.53 0.39 5.38
N LEU A 231 10.17 -0.49 6.33
CA LEU A 231 8.80 -0.97 6.49
C LEU A 231 7.83 0.19 6.72
N GLN A 232 8.13 1.08 7.65
CA GLN A 232 7.28 2.24 7.95
C GLN A 232 7.09 3.13 6.73
N LYS A 233 8.15 3.40 5.96
CA LYS A 233 8.06 4.14 4.70
C LYS A 233 7.18 3.43 3.67
N ALA A 234 7.33 2.11 3.53
CA ALA A 234 6.53 1.33 2.59
C ALA A 234 5.04 1.32 2.95
N VAL A 235 4.72 1.25 4.25
CA VAL A 235 3.34 1.33 4.75
C VAL A 235 2.75 2.71 4.50
N SER A 236 3.45 3.79 4.86
CA SER A 236 2.94 5.16 4.61
C SER A 236 2.72 5.44 3.12
N TYR A 237 3.62 4.95 2.26
CA TYR A 237 3.47 5.07 0.81
C TYR A 237 2.24 4.30 0.29
N SER A 238 1.98 3.12 0.86
CA SER A 238 0.81 2.31 0.53
C SER A 238 -0.49 3.04 0.88
N GLU A 239 -0.55 3.67 2.05
CA GLU A 239 -1.72 4.42 2.51
C GLU A 239 -2.07 5.59 1.59
N GLU A 240 -1.08 6.33 1.10
CA GLU A 240 -1.29 7.43 0.16
C GLU A 240 -1.95 6.94 -1.14
N ILE A 241 -1.44 5.85 -1.71
CA ILE A 241 -1.97 5.27 -2.95
C ILE A 241 -3.38 4.70 -2.72
N LEU A 242 -3.56 3.95 -1.64
CA LEU A 242 -4.85 3.34 -1.33
C LEU A 242 -5.93 4.37 -1.08
N ARG A 243 -5.62 5.49 -0.41
CA ARG A 243 -6.58 6.56 -0.18
C ARG A 243 -7.08 7.16 -1.49
N GLU A 244 -6.20 7.31 -2.47
CA GLU A 244 -6.57 7.75 -3.81
C GLU A 244 -7.41 6.69 -4.54
N ALA A 245 -7.01 5.41 -4.47
CA ALA A 245 -7.71 4.30 -5.10
C ALA A 245 -9.13 4.11 -4.53
N TYR A 246 -9.27 4.04 -3.20
CA TYR A 246 -10.56 3.92 -2.51
C TYR A 246 -11.46 5.13 -2.73
N GLY A 247 -10.87 6.32 -2.86
CA GLY A 247 -11.62 7.52 -3.23
C GLY A 247 -12.38 7.36 -4.55
N ARG A 248 -11.88 6.54 -5.48
CA ARG A 248 -12.47 6.30 -6.81
C ARG A 248 -13.37 5.07 -6.87
N MET A 249 -13.50 4.29 -5.79
CA MET A 249 -14.34 3.08 -5.77
C MET A 249 -15.81 3.43 -5.51
N ASP A 250 -16.71 2.67 -6.13
CA ASP A 250 -18.14 2.78 -5.83
C ASP A 250 -18.51 2.03 -4.54
N MET A 251 -18.29 2.71 -3.41
CA MET A 251 -18.62 2.18 -2.08
C MET A 251 -20.15 2.13 -1.80
N GLY A 252 -20.98 2.67 -2.69
CA GLY A 252 -22.44 2.79 -2.48
C GLY A 252 -23.19 1.44 -2.44
N ASN A 253 -22.60 0.37 -2.97
CA ASN A 253 -23.25 -0.93 -3.10
C ASN A 253 -22.99 -1.91 -1.94
N HIS A 254 -22.12 -1.58 -0.98
CA HIS A 254 -21.79 -2.49 0.11
C HIS A 254 -22.99 -2.77 1.04
N PRO A 255 -23.10 -3.98 1.64
CA PRO A 255 -24.23 -4.36 2.49
C PRO A 255 -24.49 -3.42 3.66
N TRP A 256 -23.43 -2.90 4.30
CA TRP A 256 -23.52 -2.01 5.46
C TRP A 256 -24.16 -0.65 5.14
N ALA A 257 -24.09 -0.18 3.89
CA ALA A 257 -24.62 1.12 3.48
C ALA A 257 -26.15 1.18 3.32
N LYS A 258 -26.84 0.03 3.44
CA LYS A 258 -28.28 -0.14 3.12
C LYS A 258 -29.23 0.25 4.25
N HIS A 259 -28.73 0.88 5.32
CA HIS A 259 -29.48 1.06 6.57
C HIS A 259 -29.72 2.51 6.99
N THR A 260 -29.37 3.47 6.12
CA THR A 260 -29.43 4.92 6.37
C THR A 260 -30.71 5.36 7.06
N GLY A 261 -31.88 4.97 6.55
CA GLY A 261 -33.15 5.39 7.13
C GLY A 261 -33.39 4.92 8.57
N LYS A 262 -33.01 3.68 8.91
CA LYS A 262 -33.14 3.16 10.28
C LYS A 262 -32.18 3.83 11.25
N GLU A 263 -31.01 4.19 10.77
CA GLU A 263 -29.97 4.88 11.55
C GLU A 263 -30.41 6.31 11.86
N LEU A 264 -30.97 7.02 10.87
CA LEU A 264 -31.57 8.33 11.09
C LEU A 264 -32.79 8.27 12.00
N ASP A 265 -33.65 7.25 11.87
CA ASP A 265 -34.79 7.04 12.79
C ASP A 265 -34.31 6.89 14.24
N PHE A 266 -33.22 6.15 14.46
CA PHE A 266 -32.60 6.04 15.78
C PHE A 266 -32.09 7.40 16.27
N ILE A 267 -31.32 8.13 15.45
CA ILE A 267 -30.76 9.44 15.82
C ILE A 267 -31.89 10.42 16.19
N PHE A 268 -32.94 10.50 15.39
CA PHE A 268 -34.07 11.42 15.62
C PHE A 268 -34.84 11.06 16.87
N ARG A 269 -34.94 9.77 17.21
CA ARG A 269 -35.56 9.33 18.46
C ARG A 269 -34.75 9.74 19.68
N GLU A 270 -33.42 9.61 19.64
CA GLU A 270 -32.56 9.92 20.79
C GLU A 270 -32.34 11.44 20.96
N LEU A 271 -32.27 12.20 19.86
CA LEU A 271 -31.92 13.63 19.87
C LEU A 271 -33.10 14.57 19.61
N GLY A 272 -34.23 14.04 19.14
CA GLY A 272 -35.32 14.84 18.59
C GLY A 272 -35.13 15.13 17.08
N ASP A 273 -36.18 15.69 16.47
CA ASP A 273 -36.15 16.09 15.06
C ASP A 273 -35.19 17.28 14.86
N PRO A 274 -34.13 17.14 14.04
CA PRO A 274 -33.18 18.22 13.79
C PRO A 274 -33.67 19.22 12.73
N ASN A 275 -34.89 19.08 12.20
CA ASN A 275 -35.44 20.00 11.21
C ASN A 275 -35.38 21.46 11.69
N GLY A 276 -34.86 22.36 10.84
CA GLY A 276 -34.60 23.76 11.16
C GLY A 276 -33.20 24.03 11.76
N GLN A 277 -32.39 23.00 12.01
CA GLN A 277 -30.98 23.13 12.40
C GLN A 277 -30.07 22.99 11.19
N ASP A 278 -28.89 23.62 11.23
CA ASP A 278 -27.82 23.31 10.28
C ASP A 278 -27.19 21.95 10.63
N ILE A 279 -26.98 21.10 9.63
CA ILE A 279 -26.49 19.73 9.80
C ILE A 279 -25.19 19.52 8.99
N LEU A 280 -24.20 18.88 9.61
CA LEU A 280 -22.95 18.48 8.96
C LEU A 280 -22.87 16.96 8.87
N ASP A 281 -22.60 16.45 7.67
CA ASP A 281 -22.21 15.06 7.40
C ASP A 281 -20.70 15.03 7.10
N ALA A 282 -19.89 14.73 8.11
CA ALA A 282 -18.44 14.77 8.06
C ALA A 282 -17.87 13.40 7.64
N GLY A 283 -17.24 13.37 6.46
CA GLY A 283 -16.87 12.12 5.77
C GLY A 283 -18.07 11.54 5.04
N CYS A 284 -18.79 12.37 4.28
CA CYS A 284 -20.10 12.02 3.73
C CYS A 284 -20.06 10.94 2.64
N GLY A 285 -18.87 10.63 2.09
CA GLY A 285 -18.73 9.79 0.91
C GLY A 285 -19.63 10.28 -0.21
N GLN A 286 -20.40 9.36 -0.79
CA GLN A 286 -21.38 9.68 -1.86
C GLN A 286 -22.71 10.27 -1.34
N GLY A 287 -22.74 10.76 -0.10
CA GLY A 287 -23.82 11.59 0.45
C GLY A 287 -25.04 10.83 1.00
N ARG A 288 -24.91 9.56 1.39
CA ARG A 288 -26.09 8.75 1.77
C ARG A 288 -26.91 9.35 2.91
N TYR A 289 -26.27 9.91 3.95
CA TYR A 289 -26.98 10.57 5.04
C TYR A 289 -27.43 11.97 4.63
N ALA A 290 -26.52 12.79 4.08
CA ALA A 290 -26.84 14.15 3.65
C ALA A 290 -28.06 14.22 2.71
N ILE A 291 -28.17 13.31 1.73
CA ILE A 291 -29.29 13.24 0.79
C ILE A 291 -30.58 12.83 1.49
N GLU A 292 -30.54 11.82 2.37
CA GLU A 292 -31.73 11.39 3.09
C GLU A 292 -32.20 12.44 4.12
N LEU A 293 -31.26 13.12 4.78
CA LEU A 293 -31.54 14.28 5.64
C LEU A 293 -32.19 15.42 4.85
N SER A 294 -31.75 15.68 3.61
CA SER A 294 -32.37 16.69 2.74
C SER A 294 -33.83 16.37 2.44
N ALA A 295 -34.17 15.08 2.32
CA ALA A 295 -35.55 14.65 2.17
C ALA A 295 -36.39 14.83 3.44
N ARG A 296 -35.80 14.56 4.62
CA ARG A 296 -36.49 14.52 5.92
C ARG A 296 -36.57 15.88 6.64
N CYS A 297 -35.58 16.74 6.47
CA CYS A 297 -35.40 18.00 7.19
C CYS A 297 -35.42 19.18 6.23
N LYS A 298 -36.60 19.58 5.75
CA LYS A 298 -36.78 20.59 4.69
C LYS A 298 -36.38 22.00 5.10
N ASP A 299 -36.41 22.31 6.39
CA ASP A 299 -36.05 23.62 6.92
C ASP A 299 -34.58 23.70 7.37
N SER A 300 -33.82 22.63 7.21
CA SER A 300 -32.40 22.53 7.57
C SER A 300 -31.48 22.84 6.38
N SER A 301 -30.32 23.45 6.66
CA SER A 301 -29.19 23.52 5.73
C SER A 301 -28.23 22.37 5.98
N ILE A 302 -27.93 21.56 4.97
CA ILE A 302 -27.10 20.37 5.11
C ILE A 302 -25.81 20.54 4.31
N LEU A 303 -24.68 20.27 4.97
CA LEU A 303 -23.37 20.23 4.33
C LEU A 303 -22.78 18.83 4.44
N GLY A 304 -22.46 18.20 3.30
CA GLY A 304 -21.59 17.03 3.24
C GLY A 304 -20.15 17.43 2.95
N ILE A 305 -19.19 16.91 3.71
CA ILE A 305 -17.75 17.10 3.47
C ILE A 305 -17.07 15.75 3.26
N ASP A 306 -16.27 15.64 2.21
CA ASP A 306 -15.41 14.49 1.93
C ASP A 306 -14.12 14.94 1.23
N PHE A 307 -13.04 14.18 1.37
CA PHE A 307 -11.76 14.50 0.73
C PHE A 307 -11.64 13.93 -0.69
N SER A 308 -12.51 12.99 -1.09
CA SER A 308 -12.50 12.38 -2.41
C SER A 308 -13.35 13.19 -3.40
N GLU A 309 -12.72 13.65 -4.48
CA GLU A 309 -13.39 14.35 -5.58
C GLU A 309 -14.48 13.48 -6.22
N PHE A 310 -14.18 12.20 -6.46
CA PHE A 310 -15.14 11.26 -7.03
C PHE A 310 -16.38 11.08 -6.15
N ASN A 311 -16.21 10.96 -4.83
CA ASN A 311 -17.33 10.86 -3.89
C ASN A 311 -18.21 12.10 -3.92
N ILE A 312 -17.59 13.28 -3.90
CA ILE A 312 -18.29 14.57 -3.93
C ILE A 312 -19.04 14.77 -5.24
N ASP A 313 -18.45 14.43 -6.38
CA ASP A 313 -19.11 14.54 -7.68
C ASP A 313 -20.29 13.58 -7.79
N SER A 314 -20.15 12.34 -7.30
CA SER A 314 -21.25 11.37 -7.20
C SER A 314 -22.38 11.89 -6.30
N ALA A 315 -22.05 12.47 -5.14
CA ALA A 315 -23.02 13.03 -4.21
C ALA A 315 -23.80 14.20 -4.83
N ARG A 316 -23.11 15.12 -5.51
CA ARG A 316 -23.71 16.26 -6.22
C ARG A 316 -24.67 15.82 -7.31
N LEU A 317 -24.28 14.81 -8.11
CA LEU A 317 -25.12 14.25 -9.15
C LEU A 317 -26.41 13.62 -8.56
N LYS A 318 -26.28 12.89 -7.45
CA LYS A 318 -27.43 12.26 -6.77
C LYS A 318 -28.36 13.26 -6.09
N SER A 319 -27.86 14.45 -5.74
CA SER A 319 -28.63 15.51 -5.11
C SER A 319 -29.10 16.60 -6.07
N GLU A 320 -29.03 16.38 -7.39
CA GLU A 320 -29.53 17.35 -8.36
C GLU A 320 -31.00 17.71 -8.10
N GLY A 321 -31.30 19.00 -8.02
CA GLY A 321 -32.64 19.52 -7.71
C GLY A 321 -33.01 19.56 -6.22
N MET A 322 -32.07 19.28 -5.32
CA MET A 322 -32.25 19.47 -3.87
C MET A 322 -31.65 20.80 -3.42
N ASP A 323 -32.48 21.72 -2.91
CA ASP A 323 -32.06 23.09 -2.62
C ASP A 323 -31.36 23.27 -1.27
N ASN A 324 -31.50 22.31 -0.35
CA ASN A 324 -31.07 22.44 1.04
C ASN A 324 -29.87 21.56 1.42
N VAL A 325 -29.20 20.95 0.44
CA VAL A 325 -27.97 20.15 0.65
C VAL A 325 -26.87 20.60 -0.29
N THR A 326 -25.66 20.70 0.24
CA THR A 326 -24.46 21.05 -0.52
C THR A 326 -23.29 20.13 -0.17
N PHE A 327 -22.33 19.99 -1.08
CA PHE A 327 -21.17 19.11 -0.92
C PHE A 327 -19.85 19.84 -1.19
N GLN A 328 -18.90 19.70 -0.27
CA GLN A 328 -17.58 20.33 -0.35
C GLN A 328 -16.44 19.30 -0.36
N LEU A 329 -15.56 19.43 -1.36
CA LEU A 329 -14.28 18.72 -1.40
C LEU A 329 -13.32 19.37 -0.40
N LYS A 330 -13.10 18.73 0.73
CA LYS A 330 -12.28 19.28 1.82
C LYS A 330 -11.76 18.20 2.76
N ASN A 331 -10.55 18.39 3.28
CA ASN A 331 -10.01 17.53 4.32
C ASN A 331 -10.58 17.94 5.70
N LEU A 332 -11.09 16.98 6.47
CA LEU A 332 -11.65 17.26 7.82
C LEU A 332 -10.60 17.74 8.83
N LYS A 333 -9.30 17.61 8.53
CA LYS A 333 -8.21 18.21 9.31
C LYS A 333 -8.12 19.73 9.12
N ASP A 334 -8.69 20.26 8.05
CA ASP A 334 -8.78 21.69 7.84
C ASP A 334 -9.95 22.29 8.61
N LYS A 335 -9.83 23.57 8.98
CA LYS A 335 -10.86 24.30 9.71
C LYS A 335 -12.21 24.21 9.00
N ILE A 336 -13.25 23.78 9.70
CA ILE A 336 -14.63 23.74 9.20
C ILE A 336 -15.36 24.99 9.71
N ASP A 337 -15.95 25.76 8.79
CA ASP A 337 -16.73 26.95 9.15
C ASP A 337 -18.21 26.55 9.37
N GLY A 338 -18.94 27.32 10.19
CA GLY A 338 -20.35 27.07 10.48
C GLY A 338 -20.65 26.78 11.96
N ARG A 339 -21.94 26.55 12.24
CA ARG A 339 -22.50 26.20 13.56
C ARG A 339 -23.60 25.15 13.39
N TYR A 340 -23.24 23.89 13.53
CA TYR A 340 -24.12 22.76 13.25
C TYR A 340 -24.80 22.25 14.51
N GLY A 341 -26.14 22.18 14.51
CA GLY A 341 -26.92 21.60 15.61
C GLY A 341 -26.79 20.08 15.68
N LEU A 342 -26.55 19.44 14.54
CA LEU A 342 -26.25 18.01 14.43
C LEU A 342 -25.03 17.79 13.52
N ILE A 343 -24.07 17.01 14.01
CA ILE A 343 -22.91 16.54 13.25
C ILE A 343 -22.94 15.02 13.21
N LEU A 344 -22.90 14.45 12.01
CA LEU A 344 -22.68 13.03 11.79
C LEU A 344 -21.22 12.80 11.38
N CYS A 345 -20.56 11.85 12.01
CA CYS A 345 -19.21 11.39 11.67
C CYS A 345 -19.18 9.87 11.82
N LEU A 346 -19.76 9.16 10.85
CA LEU A 346 -20.17 7.77 11.00
C LEU A 346 -19.35 6.85 10.09
N TYR A 347 -19.27 5.57 10.44
CA TYR A 347 -18.62 4.52 9.65
C TYR A 347 -17.12 4.74 9.43
N ASP A 348 -16.39 4.84 10.55
CA ASP A 348 -14.93 4.81 10.62
C ASP A 348 -14.21 5.99 9.93
N VAL A 349 -14.89 7.13 9.79
CA VAL A 349 -14.24 8.39 9.39
C VAL A 349 -13.12 8.73 10.38
N ILE A 350 -13.44 8.75 11.68
CA ILE A 350 -12.44 8.64 12.74
C ILE A 350 -12.04 7.17 12.84
N GLY A 351 -10.76 6.89 12.67
CA GLY A 351 -10.24 5.51 12.57
C GLY A 351 -9.61 5.19 11.22
N SER A 352 -10.15 5.73 10.13
CA SER A 352 -9.53 5.63 8.79
C SER A 352 -8.14 6.25 8.68
N LEU A 353 -7.76 7.12 9.62
CA LEU A 353 -6.42 7.67 9.76
C LEU A 353 -5.69 6.93 10.89
N PRO A 354 -4.50 6.34 10.63
CA PRO A 354 -3.77 5.57 11.64
C PRO A 354 -3.24 6.46 12.77
N GLU A 355 -2.94 7.73 12.46
CA GLU A 355 -2.30 8.63 13.42
C GLU A 355 -3.32 9.24 14.38
N LYS A 356 -3.05 9.10 15.69
CA LYS A 356 -3.92 9.62 16.75
C LYS A 356 -4.13 11.14 16.65
N ASP A 357 -3.06 11.89 16.36
CA ASP A 357 -3.10 13.36 16.31
C ASP A 357 -3.97 13.89 15.16
N ASP A 358 -4.03 13.15 14.06
CA ASP A 358 -4.92 13.44 12.94
C ASP A 358 -6.39 13.30 13.37
N ASN A 359 -6.73 12.21 14.05
CA ASN A 359 -8.08 11.98 14.58
C ASN A 359 -8.47 13.04 15.64
N ILE A 360 -7.54 13.43 16.52
CA ILE A 360 -7.75 14.54 17.48
C ILE A 360 -8.03 15.86 16.74
N THR A 361 -7.29 16.13 15.68
CA THR A 361 -7.45 17.36 14.89
C THR A 361 -8.83 17.43 14.26
N ILE A 362 -9.32 16.32 13.68
CA ILE A 362 -10.69 16.23 13.16
C ILE A 362 -11.70 16.50 14.28
N LEU A 363 -11.60 15.81 15.42
CA LEU A 363 -12.53 16.00 16.55
C LEU A 363 -12.54 17.45 17.08
N LYS A 364 -11.37 18.13 17.12
CA LYS A 364 -11.28 19.55 17.47
C LYS A 364 -12.01 20.44 16.46
N ASN A 365 -11.88 20.15 15.17
CA ASN A 365 -12.60 20.89 14.13
C ASN A 365 -14.11 20.67 14.24
N LEU A 366 -14.57 19.43 14.47
CA LEU A 366 -15.98 19.11 14.69
C LEU A 366 -16.53 19.82 15.94
N TYR A 367 -15.78 19.82 17.04
CA TYR A 367 -16.15 20.61 18.24
C TYR A 367 -16.22 22.10 17.91
N GLY A 368 -15.26 22.64 17.15
CA GLY A 368 -15.20 24.05 16.77
C GLY A 368 -16.37 24.53 15.90
N CYS A 369 -16.94 23.65 15.07
CA CYS A 369 -18.09 23.95 14.21
C CYS A 369 -19.44 23.46 14.78
N CYS A 370 -19.47 22.69 15.85
CA CYS A 370 -20.73 22.31 16.51
C CYS A 370 -21.39 23.53 17.19
N ALA A 371 -22.71 23.68 17.12
CA ALA A 371 -23.43 24.73 17.82
C ALA A 371 -23.39 24.49 19.35
N GLU A 372 -23.57 25.54 20.15
CA GLU A 372 -23.72 25.38 21.61
C GLU A 372 -24.96 24.53 21.91
N GLY A 373 -24.80 23.47 22.71
CA GLY A 373 -25.85 22.49 22.95
C GLY A 373 -26.17 21.57 21.77
N GLY A 374 -25.45 21.68 20.64
CA GLY A 374 -25.54 20.77 19.51
C GLY A 374 -24.91 19.41 19.79
N HIS A 375 -25.13 18.46 18.87
CA HIS A 375 -24.75 17.06 19.07
C HIS A 375 -23.79 16.55 18.00
N LEU A 376 -22.88 15.67 18.42
CA LEU A 376 -22.05 14.83 17.58
C LEU A 376 -22.52 13.39 17.69
N VAL A 377 -22.80 12.75 16.56
CA VAL A 377 -23.01 11.30 16.45
C VAL A 377 -21.81 10.72 15.70
N LEU A 378 -21.07 9.84 16.38
CA LEU A 378 -19.80 9.30 15.93
C LEU A 378 -19.84 7.77 15.98
N SER A 379 -19.34 7.08 14.96
CA SER A 379 -19.03 5.65 15.08
C SER A 379 -17.60 5.30 14.66
N VAL A 380 -17.00 4.38 15.40
CA VAL A 380 -15.63 3.89 15.19
C VAL A 380 -15.58 2.36 15.30
N MET A 381 -14.58 1.72 14.69
CA MET A 381 -14.45 0.27 14.73
C MET A 381 -14.01 -0.26 16.10
N ASN A 382 -14.60 -1.40 16.51
CA ASN A 382 -14.42 -2.00 17.84
C ASN A 382 -13.10 -2.80 17.94
N MET A 383 -12.12 -2.28 18.69
CA MET A 383 -10.83 -2.96 18.92
C MET A 383 -10.97 -4.26 19.71
N GLY A 384 -11.83 -4.31 20.74
CA GLY A 384 -11.98 -5.47 21.63
C GLY A 384 -12.45 -6.72 20.88
N LEU A 385 -13.51 -6.57 20.08
CA LEU A 385 -13.97 -7.66 19.20
C LEU A 385 -12.92 -8.05 18.17
N THR A 386 -12.20 -7.07 17.62
CA THR A 386 -11.16 -7.32 16.60
C THR A 386 -10.03 -8.17 17.16
N VAL A 387 -9.47 -7.82 18.31
CA VAL A 387 -8.43 -8.63 18.98
C VAL A 387 -8.94 -10.03 19.29
N ARG A 388 -10.18 -10.14 19.76
CA ARG A 388 -10.78 -11.44 20.11
C ARG A 388 -10.95 -12.37 18.90
N ASN A 389 -11.27 -11.81 17.75
CA ASN A 389 -11.47 -12.58 16.53
C ASN A 389 -10.16 -12.87 15.79
N ALA A 390 -9.13 -12.05 15.99
CA ALA A 390 -7.83 -12.19 15.34
C ALA A 390 -7.21 -13.56 15.62
N LYS A 391 -6.48 -14.07 14.63
CA LYS A 391 -5.61 -15.23 14.86
C LYS A 391 -4.51 -14.88 15.87
N PRO A 392 -4.20 -15.75 16.84
CA PRO A 392 -3.15 -15.48 17.83
C PRO A 392 -1.80 -15.10 17.21
N GLU A 393 -1.43 -15.73 16.10
CA GLU A 393 -0.21 -15.43 15.34
C GLU A 393 -0.23 -14.07 14.62
N ASN A 394 -1.41 -13.47 14.45
CA ASN A 394 -1.62 -12.19 13.78
C ASN A 394 -1.69 -11.00 14.77
N VAL A 395 -1.43 -11.22 16.07
CA VAL A 395 -1.56 -10.20 17.13
C VAL A 395 -0.20 -9.95 17.78
N GLY A 396 0.23 -8.69 17.87
CA GLY A 396 1.49 -8.34 18.54
C GLY A 396 1.85 -6.87 18.49
N ASP A 397 3.13 -6.54 18.71
CA ASP A 397 3.72 -5.24 18.36
C ASP A 397 4.36 -5.38 16.98
N ILE A 398 3.73 -4.79 15.96
CA ILE A 398 4.16 -4.97 14.56
C ILE A 398 5.52 -4.32 14.30
N ASN A 399 5.89 -3.27 15.04
CA ASN A 399 7.21 -2.65 14.91
C ASN A 399 8.30 -3.56 15.50
N ALA A 400 8.01 -4.25 16.60
CA ALA A 400 8.94 -5.21 17.19
C ALA A 400 8.97 -6.55 16.43
N HIS A 401 7.85 -6.93 15.81
CA HIS A 401 7.60 -8.21 15.15
C HIS A 401 7.01 -8.02 13.74
N PRO A 402 7.77 -7.47 12.78
CA PRO A 402 7.29 -7.21 11.42
C PRO A 402 6.88 -8.47 10.66
N GLU A 403 7.35 -9.65 11.10
CA GLU A 403 6.94 -10.95 10.56
C GLU A 403 5.43 -11.18 10.63
N ILE A 404 4.73 -10.59 11.59
CA ILE A 404 3.28 -10.71 11.74
C ILE A 404 2.60 -10.12 10.50
N LEU A 405 2.98 -8.89 10.14
CA LEU A 405 2.47 -8.24 8.94
C LEU A 405 2.92 -8.99 7.68
N TYR A 406 4.20 -9.35 7.56
CA TYR A 406 4.70 -9.99 6.35
C TYR A 406 4.10 -11.37 6.08
N ASN A 407 3.78 -12.15 7.11
CA ASN A 407 3.18 -13.45 6.94
C ASN A 407 1.67 -13.40 6.67
N LEU A 408 1.05 -12.23 6.91
CA LEU A 408 -0.35 -12.01 6.58
C LEU A 408 -0.56 -12.24 5.07
N PRO A 409 -1.56 -13.03 4.66
CA PRO A 409 -1.94 -13.16 3.26
C PRO A 409 -2.39 -11.80 2.70
N SER A 410 -2.34 -11.67 1.37
CA SER A 410 -2.84 -10.52 0.63
C SER A 410 -4.04 -10.96 -0.20
N ASP A 411 -5.09 -10.15 -0.28
CA ASP A 411 -6.31 -10.44 -1.04
C ASP A 411 -6.89 -9.16 -1.68
N ASP A 412 -7.96 -9.27 -2.45
CA ASP A 412 -8.70 -8.15 -3.06
C ASP A 412 -10.01 -7.81 -2.31
N ILE A 413 -10.13 -8.26 -1.05
CA ILE A 413 -11.38 -8.24 -0.26
C ILE A 413 -12.04 -6.88 -0.22
N MET A 414 -11.31 -5.78 -0.08
CA MET A 414 -11.94 -4.47 -0.06
C MET A 414 -12.65 -4.15 -1.37
N GLN A 415 -12.08 -4.55 -2.51
CA GLN A 415 -12.70 -4.39 -3.83
C GLN A 415 -13.88 -5.34 -4.03
N SER A 416 -13.76 -6.59 -3.59
CA SER A 416 -14.73 -7.63 -3.90
C SER A 416 -15.92 -7.67 -2.93
N THR A 417 -15.70 -7.47 -1.63
CA THR A 417 -16.74 -7.65 -0.60
C THR A 417 -16.83 -6.49 0.40
N GLY A 418 -15.71 -5.81 0.69
CA GLY A 418 -15.59 -4.82 1.76
C GLY A 418 -15.58 -5.42 3.17
N ASP A 419 -15.45 -6.75 3.34
CA ASP A 419 -15.42 -7.38 4.66
C ASP A 419 -14.04 -7.32 5.32
N ILE A 420 -13.77 -6.22 6.01
CA ILE A 420 -12.51 -5.98 6.72
C ILE A 420 -12.36 -6.72 8.07
N PHE A 421 -13.19 -7.73 8.32
CA PHE A 421 -13.25 -8.47 9.58
C PHE A 421 -12.88 -9.94 9.46
N ASP A 422 -12.40 -10.40 8.28
CA ASP A 422 -11.89 -11.76 8.12
C ASP A 422 -10.58 -11.95 8.91
N PRO A 423 -10.55 -12.77 9.97
CA PRO A 423 -9.37 -12.96 10.82
C PRO A 423 -8.17 -13.60 10.10
N GLU A 424 -8.38 -14.18 8.91
CA GLU A 424 -7.30 -14.67 8.05
C GLU A 424 -6.49 -13.51 7.42
N LEU A 425 -7.08 -12.32 7.32
CA LEU A 425 -6.63 -11.26 6.41
C LEU A 425 -6.34 -9.92 7.09
N TYR A 426 -6.33 -9.88 8.42
CA TYR A 426 -5.78 -8.75 9.17
C TYR A 426 -4.82 -9.16 10.28
N ALA A 427 -3.90 -8.24 10.58
CA ALA A 427 -3.03 -8.28 11.75
C ALA A 427 -3.35 -7.13 12.70
N VAL A 428 -3.11 -7.33 14.00
CA VAL A 428 -3.48 -6.37 15.05
C VAL A 428 -2.25 -5.95 15.85
N ASP A 429 -1.94 -4.66 15.79
CA ASP A 429 -1.02 -4.00 16.70
C ASP A 429 -1.75 -3.59 17.98
N THR A 430 -1.46 -4.29 19.07
CA THR A 430 -2.10 -4.03 20.37
C THR A 430 -1.45 -2.92 21.18
N VAL A 431 -0.26 -2.46 20.78
CA VAL A 431 0.44 -1.33 21.41
C VAL A 431 -0.18 -0.02 20.92
N HIS A 432 -0.49 0.05 19.63
CA HIS A 432 -0.98 1.27 18.99
C HIS A 432 -2.49 1.21 18.62
N ASN A 433 -3.16 0.09 18.86
CA ASN A 433 -4.52 -0.22 18.39
C ASN A 433 -4.71 -0.02 16.89
N LEU A 434 -3.70 -0.44 16.11
CA LEU A 434 -3.75 -0.39 14.66
C LEU A 434 -4.08 -1.77 14.11
N VAL A 435 -4.88 -1.80 13.05
CA VAL A 435 -5.18 -3.01 12.30
C VAL A 435 -4.60 -2.87 10.93
N TYR A 436 -3.81 -3.86 10.54
CA TYR A 436 -3.11 -3.91 9.28
C TYR A 436 -3.80 -4.91 8.37
N ARG A 437 -4.00 -4.54 7.11
CA ARG A 437 -4.40 -5.47 6.04
C ARG A 437 -3.48 -5.30 4.84
N LYS A 438 -3.41 -6.35 4.04
CA LYS A 438 -2.71 -6.32 2.76
C LYS A 438 -3.71 -6.45 1.64
N GLU A 439 -3.68 -5.45 0.77
CA GLU A 439 -4.59 -5.35 -0.35
C GLU A 439 -3.75 -5.47 -1.61
N GLN A 440 -4.13 -6.40 -2.49
CA GLN A 440 -3.44 -6.62 -3.74
C GLN A 440 -4.22 -5.99 -4.88
N PHE A 441 -3.58 -5.07 -5.59
CA PHE A 441 -4.14 -4.46 -6.77
C PHE A 441 -3.44 -5.04 -8.00
N THR A 442 -4.19 -5.78 -8.80
CA THR A 442 -3.74 -6.25 -10.10
C THR A 442 -4.60 -5.66 -11.20
N ASP A 443 -4.44 -4.36 -11.46
CA ASP A 443 -4.90 -3.82 -12.72
C ASP A 443 -3.80 -4.00 -13.80
N ALA A 444 -4.20 -3.99 -15.06
CA ALA A 444 -3.27 -4.11 -16.19
C ALA A 444 -2.56 -2.78 -16.51
N GLU A 445 -3.00 -1.68 -15.90
CA GLU A 445 -2.62 -0.31 -16.25
C GLU A 445 -1.63 0.33 -15.27
N HIS A 446 -1.49 -0.19 -14.04
CA HIS A 446 -0.54 0.25 -13.02
C HIS A 446 0.46 -0.85 -12.65
N LEU A 447 1.41 -0.50 -11.78
CA LEU A 447 2.31 -1.51 -11.22
C LEU A 447 1.50 -2.40 -10.26
N PRO A 448 1.55 -3.73 -10.41
CA PRO A 448 0.95 -4.61 -9.44
C PRO A 448 1.70 -4.39 -8.14
N ALA A 449 0.96 -4.20 -7.06
CA ALA A 449 1.53 -3.89 -5.78
C ALA A 449 0.68 -4.52 -4.70
N GLU A 450 1.37 -4.99 -3.68
CA GLU A 450 0.79 -5.29 -2.39
C GLU A 450 0.89 -3.99 -1.58
N TYR A 451 -0.27 -3.46 -1.19
CA TYR A 451 -0.35 -2.26 -0.37
C TYR A 451 -0.78 -2.66 1.02
N VAL A 452 -0.12 -2.06 2.01
CA VAL A 452 -0.53 -2.19 3.40
C VAL A 452 -1.46 -1.01 3.73
N ILE A 453 -2.65 -1.32 4.22
CA ILE A 453 -3.52 -0.33 4.87
C ILE A 453 -3.46 -0.51 6.38
N ARG A 454 -3.47 0.61 7.10
CA ARG A 454 -3.72 0.63 8.53
C ARG A 454 -4.95 1.45 8.84
N ASP A 455 -5.83 0.89 9.66
CA ASP A 455 -6.88 1.64 10.35
C ASP A 455 -6.63 1.61 11.85
N LYS A 456 -6.98 2.71 12.50
CA LYS A 456 -7.03 2.83 13.94
C LYS A 456 -8.39 2.33 14.42
N ARG A 457 -8.38 1.31 15.26
CA ARG A 457 -9.57 0.87 16.00
C ARG A 457 -9.50 1.36 17.43
N TYR A 458 -10.65 1.46 18.07
CA TYR A 458 -10.74 2.04 19.40
C TYR A 458 -11.35 1.06 20.39
N THR A 459 -10.87 1.13 21.63
CA THR A 459 -11.64 0.65 22.77
C THR A 459 -12.67 1.72 23.15
N MET A 460 -13.75 1.32 23.83
CA MET A 460 -14.77 2.25 24.32
C MET A 460 -14.16 3.36 25.19
N ALA A 461 -13.26 3.01 26.10
CA ALA A 461 -12.60 3.96 26.99
C ALA A 461 -11.72 4.96 26.22
N GLU A 462 -10.99 4.49 25.20
CA GLU A 462 -10.11 5.35 24.39
C GLU A 462 -10.91 6.39 23.61
N ILE A 463 -11.97 5.99 22.89
CA ILE A 463 -12.75 6.92 22.08
C ILE A 463 -13.55 7.91 22.93
N MET A 464 -14.13 7.46 24.05
CA MET A 464 -14.82 8.36 24.99
C MET A 464 -13.85 9.41 25.55
N GLY A 465 -12.68 8.99 26.03
CA GLY A 465 -11.67 9.91 26.53
C GLY A 465 -11.19 10.90 25.47
N LEU A 466 -11.11 10.49 24.21
CA LEU A 466 -10.74 11.36 23.10
C LEU A 466 -11.79 12.44 22.84
N VAL A 467 -13.07 12.04 22.76
CA VAL A 467 -14.21 12.94 22.54
C VAL A 467 -14.37 13.93 23.71
N GLU A 468 -14.20 13.47 24.95
CA GLU A 468 -14.24 14.34 26.13
C GLU A 468 -13.06 15.31 26.18
N SER A 469 -11.86 14.87 25.77
CA SER A 469 -10.66 15.72 25.78
C SER A 469 -10.75 16.96 24.88
N VAL A 470 -11.61 16.93 23.85
CA VAL A 470 -11.85 18.08 22.96
C VAL A 470 -13.00 18.99 23.44
N GLY A 471 -13.73 18.57 24.47
CA GLY A 471 -14.76 19.37 25.15
C GLY A 471 -16.20 18.87 25.03
N PHE A 472 -16.46 17.78 24.28
CA PHE A 472 -17.80 17.21 24.22
C PHE A 472 -18.15 16.43 25.50
N SER A 473 -19.42 16.43 25.89
CA SER A 473 -19.96 15.58 26.96
C SER A 473 -20.67 14.37 26.37
N ILE A 474 -20.20 13.15 26.68
CA ILE A 474 -20.84 11.91 26.24
C ILE A 474 -22.26 11.80 26.84
N GLN A 475 -23.25 11.51 25.99
CA GLN A 475 -24.64 11.25 26.38
C GLN A 475 -24.99 9.77 26.25
N LEU A 476 -24.45 9.10 25.23
CA LEU A 476 -24.68 7.69 24.97
C LEU A 476 -23.43 7.06 24.36
N SER A 477 -23.12 5.85 24.81
CA SER A 477 -22.08 5.01 24.23
C SER A 477 -22.52 3.55 24.19
N ARG A 478 -22.41 2.88 23.03
CA ARG A 478 -22.89 1.49 22.83
C ARG A 478 -22.04 0.74 21.81
N PHE A 479 -21.90 -0.56 22.02
CA PHE A 479 -21.50 -1.48 20.95
C PHE A 479 -22.70 -1.82 20.07
N VAL A 480 -22.56 -1.72 18.76
CA VAL A 480 -23.67 -1.84 17.81
C VAL A 480 -23.28 -2.65 16.56
N GLN A 481 -24.30 -3.07 15.83
CA GLN A 481 -24.18 -3.58 14.46
C GLN A 481 -24.81 -2.57 13.50
N ALA A 482 -24.31 -2.54 12.26
CA ALA A 482 -24.85 -1.69 11.20
C ALA A 482 -26.38 -1.79 11.10
N GLY A 483 -27.06 -0.65 11.06
CA GLY A 483 -28.52 -0.57 10.94
C GLY A 483 -29.37 -1.05 12.12
N ARG A 484 -28.77 -1.44 13.27
CA ARG A 484 -29.52 -1.82 14.49
C ARG A 484 -28.93 -1.21 15.76
N TRP A 485 -28.91 0.12 15.82
CA TRP A 485 -28.32 0.89 16.93
C TRP A 485 -29.21 0.97 18.18
N GLU A 486 -30.48 0.60 18.06
CA GLU A 486 -31.44 0.52 19.17
C GLU A 486 -31.07 -0.53 20.21
N THR A 487 -30.34 -1.57 19.81
CA THR A 487 -29.94 -2.68 20.70
C THR A 487 -28.46 -2.54 21.04
N SER A 488 -28.15 -2.26 22.31
CA SER A 488 -26.77 -2.35 22.80
C SER A 488 -26.33 -3.81 22.83
N LEU A 489 -25.12 -4.05 22.36
CA LEU A 489 -24.48 -5.37 22.38
C LEU A 489 -23.41 -5.44 23.47
N ASP A 490 -22.99 -6.67 23.78
CA ASP A 490 -21.76 -6.92 24.53
C ASP A 490 -20.55 -6.61 23.63
N GLU A 491 -19.44 -6.17 24.23
CA GLU A 491 -18.19 -5.82 23.52
C GLU A 491 -17.73 -6.92 22.57
N PHE A 492 -17.95 -8.19 22.94
CA PHE A 492 -17.46 -9.34 22.22
C PHE A 492 -18.55 -10.10 21.44
N ASP A 493 -19.75 -9.54 21.34
CA ASP A 493 -20.77 -10.09 20.43
C ASP A 493 -20.24 -10.02 18.99
N GLN A 494 -20.37 -11.09 18.21
CA GLN A 494 -19.86 -11.15 16.83
C GLN A 494 -20.46 -10.08 15.90
N ARG A 495 -21.57 -9.46 16.31
CA ARG A 495 -22.23 -8.38 15.58
C ARG A 495 -21.74 -6.99 16.01
N ALA A 496 -21.06 -6.87 17.15
CA ALA A 496 -20.58 -5.61 17.74
C ALA A 496 -19.36 -5.03 17.01
N LYS A 497 -19.46 -4.86 15.69
CA LYS A 497 -18.37 -4.39 14.84
C LYS A 497 -18.01 -2.91 15.10
N GLU A 498 -18.95 -2.12 15.61
CA GLU A 498 -18.79 -0.68 15.83
C GLU A 498 -19.09 -0.27 17.27
N ILE A 499 -18.46 0.84 17.67
CA ILE A 499 -18.78 1.62 18.86
C ILE A 499 -19.49 2.89 18.38
N LEU A 500 -20.72 3.10 18.83
CA LEU A 500 -21.50 4.31 18.59
C LEU A 500 -21.43 5.25 19.80
N ILE A 501 -21.15 6.52 19.55
CA ILE A 501 -21.11 7.60 20.53
C ILE A 501 -22.08 8.71 20.11
N ILE A 502 -22.89 9.19 21.06
CA ILE A 502 -23.60 10.45 20.96
C ILE A 502 -23.04 11.37 22.05
N ALA A 503 -22.58 12.55 21.66
CA ALA A 503 -22.01 13.54 22.56
C ALA A 503 -22.62 14.92 22.30
N ARG A 504 -22.62 15.77 23.33
CA ARG A 504 -23.18 17.13 23.29
C ARG A 504 -22.08 18.16 23.53
N ARG A 505 -22.12 19.27 22.79
CA ARG A 505 -21.23 20.41 23.01
C ARG A 505 -21.68 21.27 24.18
#